data_AF-A0A533S4L0-F1
#
_entry.id   AF-A0A533S4L0-F1
#
_cell.length_a   1.000
_cell.length_b   1.000
_cell.length_c   1.000
_cell.angle_alpha   90.00
_cell.angle_beta   90.00
_cell.angle_gamma   90.00
#
_symmetry.space_group_name_H-M   'P 1'
#
loop_
_entity.id
_entity.type
_entity.pdbx_description
1 polymer ?
#
loop_
_entity_poly.entity_id
_entity_poly.type
_entity_poly.pdbx_seq_one_letter_code
_entity_poly.pdbx_strand_id
1 'polypeptide(L)'
;MLRKRIQLSLIHVAVAMTLVPINSTLNRVMIKEMALSATLVAVLASLPYIFSPLQMVIGSYSDRHPWLGYRRTGYIALGLLMCVVGVSLAPLAVFLMPQHAWLGLLASVAAFGVWGVGMNVASVSYMSVASEISDEKGRSRTISIMWFVMITG
;
A
#
# COMPACT_ATOMS: atom_id res chain seq x y z
N MET A 1 20.76 -16.47 -0.88
CA MET A 1 20.18 -15.34 -0.11
C MET A 1 19.86 -14.12 -0.99
N LEU A 2 20.74 -13.73 -1.93
CA LEU A 2 20.53 -12.56 -2.79
C LEU A 2 19.20 -12.60 -3.57
N ARG A 3 18.86 -13.73 -4.21
CA ARG A 3 17.58 -13.90 -4.95
C ARG A 3 16.35 -13.59 -4.09
N LYS A 4 16.31 -14.08 -2.84
CA LYS A 4 15.18 -13.85 -1.92
C LYS A 4 15.07 -12.37 -1.54
N ARG A 5 16.21 -11.69 -1.34
CA ARG A 5 16.24 -10.24 -1.06
C ARG A 5 15.71 -9.45 -2.25
N ILE A 6 16.14 -9.77 -3.46
CA ILE A 6 15.65 -9.12 -4.68
C ILE A 6 14.13 -9.34 -4.86
N GLN A 7 13.63 -10.56 -4.63
CA GLN A 7 12.18 -10.84 -4.69
C GLN A 7 11.39 -9.99 -3.69
N LEU A 8 11.88 -9.85 -2.45
CA LEU A 8 11.27 -8.97 -1.45
C LEU A 8 11.36 -7.49 -1.85
N SER A 9 12.49 -7.07 -2.41
CA SER A 9 12.63 -5.72 -2.96
C SER A 9 11.60 -5.45 -4.05
N LEU A 10 11.35 -6.38 -4.97
CA LEU A 10 10.36 -6.22 -6.02
C LEU A 10 8.93 -6.12 -5.48
N ILE A 11 8.58 -6.90 -4.46
CA ILE A 11 7.29 -6.78 -3.76
C ILE A 11 7.17 -5.38 -3.13
N HIS A 12 8.25 -4.94 -2.48
CA HIS A 12 8.31 -3.67 -1.83
C HIS A 12 8.17 -2.50 -2.84
N VAL A 13 8.85 -2.58 -3.99
CA VAL A 13 8.69 -1.66 -5.12
C VAL A 13 7.28 -1.68 -5.66
N ALA A 14 6.67 -2.85 -5.85
CA ALA A 14 5.29 -2.95 -6.34
C ALA A 14 4.30 -2.19 -5.45
N VAL A 15 4.44 -2.29 -4.12
CA VAL A 15 3.64 -1.50 -3.18
C VAL A 15 3.97 -0.01 -3.31
N ALA A 16 5.25 0.36 -3.31
CA ALA A 16 5.71 1.74 -3.42
C ALA A 16 5.23 2.44 -4.70
N MET A 17 5.24 1.73 -5.84
CA MET A 17 4.79 2.24 -7.14
C MET A 17 3.32 2.67 -7.12
N THR A 18 2.47 2.06 -6.28
CA THR A 18 1.06 2.46 -6.17
C THR A 18 0.87 3.83 -5.51
N LEU A 19 1.85 4.31 -4.72
CA LEU A 19 1.79 5.63 -4.09
C LEU A 19 2.00 6.76 -5.09
N VAL A 20 2.78 6.52 -6.16
CA VAL A 20 3.15 7.54 -7.14
C VAL A 20 1.93 8.15 -7.85
N PRO A 21 1.05 7.38 -8.50
CA PRO A 21 -0.10 7.95 -9.19
C PRO A 21 -1.07 8.63 -8.22
N ILE A 22 -1.21 8.15 -6.98
CA ILE A 22 -2.10 8.74 -5.99
C ILE A 22 -1.56 10.09 -5.49
N ASN A 23 -0.30 10.14 -5.06
CA ASN A 23 0.28 11.35 -4.44
C ASN A 23 0.74 12.40 -5.45
N SER A 24 1.01 12.00 -6.70
CA SER A 24 1.45 12.92 -7.77
C SER A 24 0.31 13.24 -8.72
N THR A 25 -0.03 12.31 -9.61
CA THR A 25 -0.95 12.57 -10.72
C THR A 25 -2.37 12.85 -10.23
N LEU A 26 -2.96 11.95 -9.46
CA LEU A 26 -4.34 12.06 -9.00
C LEU A 26 -4.50 13.24 -8.02
N ASN A 27 -3.55 13.43 -7.10
CA ASN A 27 -3.51 14.60 -6.22
C ASN A 27 -3.54 15.93 -7.02
N ARG A 28 -2.70 16.05 -8.06
CA ARG A 28 -2.69 17.23 -8.94
C ARG A 28 -4.03 17.40 -9.67
N VAL A 29 -4.57 16.33 -10.25
CA VAL A 29 -5.85 16.34 -11.00
C VAL A 29 -7.00 16.77 -10.08
N MET A 30 -7.08 16.18 -8.88
CA MET A 30 -8.12 16.51 -7.89
C MET A 30 -8.13 17.99 -7.53
N ILE A 31 -6.96 18.59 -7.29
CA ILE A 31 -6.87 19.99 -6.85
C ILE A 31 -6.98 20.96 -8.03
N LYS A 32 -6.16 20.77 -9.07
CA LYS A 32 -6.04 21.76 -10.16
C LYS A 32 -7.13 21.63 -11.22
N GLU A 33 -7.50 20.40 -11.58
CA GLU A 33 -8.39 20.16 -12.72
C GLU A 33 -9.84 20.00 -12.25
N MET A 34 -10.06 19.40 -11.09
CA MET A 34 -11.38 19.18 -10.52
C MET A 34 -11.81 20.20 -9.46
N ALA A 35 -10.93 21.15 -9.11
CA ALA A 35 -11.16 22.18 -8.09
C ALA A 35 -11.63 21.63 -6.73
N LEU A 36 -11.24 20.40 -6.37
CA LEU A 36 -11.52 19.85 -5.06
C LEU A 36 -10.67 20.55 -3.99
N SER A 37 -11.22 20.69 -2.78
CA SER A 37 -10.48 21.28 -1.66
C SER A 37 -9.23 20.44 -1.34
N ALA A 38 -8.07 21.10 -1.23
CA ALA A 38 -6.82 20.46 -0.85
C ALA A 38 -6.93 19.73 0.51
N THR A 39 -7.79 20.21 1.42
CA THR A 39 -8.07 19.55 2.70
C THR A 39 -8.72 18.18 2.50
N LEU A 40 -9.68 18.06 1.58
CA LEU A 40 -10.32 16.78 1.26
C LEU A 40 -9.31 15.80 0.67
N VAL A 41 -8.49 16.26 -0.27
CA VAL A 41 -7.44 15.44 -0.89
C VAL A 41 -6.43 14.97 0.15
N ALA A 42 -6.01 15.84 1.06
CA ALA A 42 -5.10 15.50 2.15
C ALA A 42 -5.70 14.44 3.09
N VAL A 43 -6.99 14.55 3.44
CA VAL A 43 -7.69 13.54 4.24
C VAL A 43 -7.67 12.18 3.54
N LEU A 44 -8.07 12.12 2.26
CA LEU A 44 -8.07 10.88 1.48
C LEU A 44 -6.66 10.28 1.34
N ALA A 45 -5.66 11.11 1.04
CA ALA A 45 -4.27 10.68 0.91
C ALA A 45 -3.67 10.21 2.25
N SER A 46 -4.20 10.69 3.39
CA SER A 46 -3.72 10.33 4.71
C SER A 46 -4.30 9.01 5.27
N LEU A 47 -5.30 8.43 4.59
CA LEU A 47 -5.95 7.18 5.00
C LEU A 47 -4.98 6.03 5.32
N PRO A 48 -3.88 5.78 4.56
CA PRO A 48 -2.92 4.75 4.94
C PRO A 48 -2.29 4.97 6.31
N TYR A 49 -2.05 6.22 6.71
CA TYR A 49 -1.50 6.54 8.02
C TYR A 49 -2.53 6.36 9.13
N ILE A 50 -3.79 6.70 8.86
CA ILE A 50 -4.92 6.43 9.76
C ILE A 50 -5.06 4.93 10.03
N PHE A 51 -4.85 4.09 9.00
CA PHE A 51 -4.88 2.64 9.13
C PHE A 51 -3.56 2.01 9.62
N SER A 52 -2.53 2.81 9.92
CA SER A 52 -1.26 2.28 10.40
C SER A 52 -1.36 1.43 11.69
N PRO A 53 -2.26 1.68 12.67
CA PRO A 53 -2.40 0.79 13.83
C PRO A 53 -2.87 -0.61 13.47
N LEU A 54 -3.60 -0.76 12.35
CA LEU A 54 -4.06 -2.05 11.85
C LEU A 54 -2.88 -2.99 11.55
N GLN A 55 -1.71 -2.44 11.26
CA GLN A 55 -0.47 -3.19 11.06
C GLN A 55 -0.16 -4.15 12.21
N MET A 56 -0.35 -3.72 13.46
CA MET A 56 -0.10 -4.55 14.64
C MET A 56 -1.03 -5.77 14.66
N VAL A 57 -2.32 -5.53 14.41
CA VAL A 57 -3.35 -6.58 14.40
C VAL A 57 -3.08 -7.57 13.27
N ILE A 58 -2.88 -7.08 12.05
CA ILE A 58 -2.59 -7.91 10.87
C ILE A 58 -1.32 -8.72 11.07
N GLY A 59 -0.26 -8.12 11.61
CA GLY A 59 0.99 -8.81 11.91
C GLY A 59 0.75 -10.01 12.83
N SER A 60 0.11 -9.77 13.98
CA SER A 60 -0.21 -10.82 14.95
C SER A 60 -1.16 -11.89 14.39
N TYR A 61 -2.10 -11.50 13.52
CA TYR A 61 -3.07 -12.40 12.90
C TYR A 61 -2.40 -13.29 11.85
N SER A 62 -1.53 -12.72 11.01
CA SER A 62 -0.79 -13.44 9.97
C SER A 62 0.13 -14.52 10.53
N ASP A 63 0.60 -14.34 11.78
CA ASP A 63 1.43 -15.32 12.47
C ASP A 63 0.65 -16.51 13.01
N ARG A 64 -0.62 -16.30 13.38
CA ARG A 64 -1.50 -17.32 13.97
C ARG A 64 -2.35 -18.07 12.94
N HIS A 65 -2.70 -17.42 11.84
CA HIS A 65 -3.58 -17.96 10.81
C HIS A 65 -2.85 -18.14 9.47
N PRO A 66 -2.12 -19.26 9.28
CA PRO A 66 -1.56 -19.60 7.98
C PRO A 66 -2.69 -19.87 6.97
N TRP A 67 -2.60 -19.23 5.81
CA TRP A 67 -3.55 -19.42 4.70
C TRP A 67 -2.92 -20.37 3.68
N LEU A 68 -3.64 -21.45 3.33
CA LEU A 68 -3.21 -22.44 2.34
C LEU A 68 -1.80 -23.05 2.63
N GLY A 69 -1.44 -23.20 3.91
CA GLY A 69 -0.13 -23.70 4.33
C GLY A 69 1.02 -22.68 4.29
N TYR A 70 0.78 -21.46 3.78
CA TYR A 70 1.74 -20.36 3.78
C TYR A 70 1.37 -19.36 4.88
N ARG A 71 2.31 -19.06 5.79
CA ARG A 71 2.07 -18.10 6.88
C ARG A 71 1.77 -16.71 6.36
N ARG A 72 2.74 -16.07 5.67
CA ARG A 72 2.64 -14.64 5.30
C ARG A 72 2.49 -14.34 3.81
N THR A 73 2.76 -15.31 2.93
CA THR A 73 2.68 -15.10 1.47
C THR A 73 1.27 -14.74 1.01
N GLY A 74 0.24 -15.36 1.59
CA GLY A 74 -1.16 -15.05 1.28
C GLY A 74 -1.55 -13.61 1.62
N TYR A 75 -1.08 -13.11 2.78
CA TYR A 75 -1.33 -11.72 3.20
C TYR A 75 -0.59 -10.70 2.32
N ILE A 76 0.64 -11.01 1.87
CA ILE A 76 1.35 -10.16 0.90
C ILE A 76 0.55 -10.05 -0.41
N ALA A 77 0.10 -11.19 -0.94
CA ALA A 77 -0.69 -11.21 -2.18
C ALA A 77 -2.02 -10.47 -2.02
N LEU A 78 -2.71 -10.67 -0.90
CA LEU A 78 -3.95 -9.97 -0.59
C LEU A 78 -3.74 -8.46 -0.49
N GLY A 79 -2.70 -8.01 0.23
CA GLY A 79 -2.37 -6.59 0.33
C GLY A 79 -2.03 -5.97 -1.03
N LEU A 80 -1.26 -6.67 -1.87
CA LEU A 80 -0.97 -6.24 -3.24
C LEU A 80 -2.23 -6.14 -4.10
N LEU A 81 -3.12 -7.13 -4.04
CA LEU A 81 -4.40 -7.09 -4.76
C LEU A 81 -5.24 -5.90 -4.31
N MET A 82 -5.31 -5.62 -3.02
CA MET A 82 -5.99 -4.44 -2.48
C MET A 82 -5.35 -3.14 -2.96
N CYS A 83 -4.01 -3.06 -3.04
CA CYS A 83 -3.32 -1.90 -3.61
C CYS A 83 -3.68 -1.70 -5.08
N VAL A 84 -3.69 -2.76 -5.89
CA VAL A 84 -4.03 -2.69 -7.31
C VAL A 84 -5.48 -2.27 -7.50
N VAL A 85 -6.42 -2.92 -6.79
CA VAL A 85 -7.85 -2.56 -6.85
C VAL A 85 -8.06 -1.12 -6.41
N GLY A 86 -7.46 -0.71 -5.29
CA GLY A 86 -7.62 0.64 -4.77
C GLY A 86 -7.04 1.71 -5.71
N VAL A 87 -5.84 1.50 -6.27
CA VAL A 87 -5.23 2.45 -7.21
C VAL A 87 -6.00 2.53 -8.53
N SER A 88 -6.57 1.41 -9.01
CA SER A 88 -7.39 1.38 -10.22
C SER A 88 -8.77 2.03 -10.03
N LEU A 89 -9.39 1.87 -8.85
CA LEU A 89 -10.70 2.45 -8.53
C LEU A 89 -10.62 3.92 -8.12
N ALA A 90 -9.50 4.39 -7.57
CA ALA A 90 -9.37 5.75 -7.05
C ALA A 90 -9.69 6.84 -8.09
N PRO A 91 -9.17 6.81 -9.33
CA PRO A 91 -9.55 7.78 -10.35
C PRO A 91 -11.04 7.73 -10.68
N LEU A 92 -11.60 6.54 -10.88
CA LEU A 92 -13.01 6.35 -11.21
C LEU A 92 -13.94 6.92 -10.13
N ALA A 93 -13.59 6.69 -8.87
CA ALA A 93 -14.33 7.20 -7.73
C ALA A 93 -14.26 8.73 -7.62
N VAL A 94 -13.08 9.31 -7.87
CA VAL A 94 -12.86 10.74 -7.85
C VAL A 94 -13.65 11.43 -8.98
N PHE A 95 -13.59 10.89 -10.21
CA PHE A 95 -14.33 11.42 -11.36
C PHE A 95 -15.86 11.33 -11.22
N LEU A 96 -16.38 10.52 -10.29
CA LEU A 96 -17.81 10.47 -9.97
C LEU A 96 -18.25 11.64 -9.08
N MET A 97 -17.34 12.25 -8.33
CA MET A 97 -17.64 13.30 -7.34
C MET A 97 -18.29 14.56 -7.94
N PRO A 98 -17.91 15.06 -9.14
CA PRO A 98 -18.60 16.19 -9.77
C PRO A 98 -20.05 15.89 -10.19
N GLN A 99 -20.36 14.63 -10.51
CA GLN A 99 -21.70 14.23 -10.96
C GLN A 99 -22.61 13.91 -9.77
N HIS A 100 -22.07 13.18 -8.79
CA HIS A 100 -22.78 12.76 -7.59
C HIS A 100 -21.85 12.92 -6.38
N ALA A 101 -21.84 14.11 -5.78
CA ALA A 101 -20.91 14.47 -4.69
C ALA A 101 -20.85 13.42 -3.57
N TRP A 102 -22.00 12.95 -3.08
CA TRP A 102 -22.05 11.98 -1.99
C TRP A 102 -21.54 10.58 -2.40
N LEU A 103 -21.99 10.09 -3.55
CA LEU A 103 -21.57 8.77 -4.05
C LEU A 103 -20.09 8.76 -4.44
N GLY A 104 -19.59 9.82 -5.08
CA GLY A 104 -18.18 9.96 -5.41
C GLY A 104 -17.30 10.10 -4.17
N LEU A 105 -17.77 10.80 -3.13
CA LEU A 105 -17.07 10.85 -1.85
C LEU A 105 -16.98 9.48 -1.18
N LEU A 106 -18.11 8.78 -1.05
CA LEU A 106 -18.13 7.43 -0.46
C LEU A 106 -17.26 6.45 -1.26
N ALA A 107 -17.35 6.48 -2.59
CA ALA A 107 -16.51 5.65 -3.46
C ALA A 107 -15.03 6.01 -3.32
N SER A 108 -14.69 7.29 -3.16
CA SER A 108 -13.29 7.74 -3.00
C SER A 108 -12.74 7.29 -1.66
N VAL A 109 -13.50 7.47 -0.57
CA VAL A 109 -13.12 6.97 0.75
C VAL A 109 -12.93 5.45 0.73
N ALA A 110 -13.82 4.71 0.05
CA ALA A 110 -13.68 3.27 -0.11
C ALA A 110 -12.44 2.88 -0.93
N ALA A 111 -12.20 3.52 -2.08
CA ALA A 111 -11.06 3.19 -2.95
C ALA A 111 -9.71 3.51 -2.29
N PHE A 112 -9.56 4.70 -1.73
CA PHE A 112 -8.36 5.10 -0.99
C PHE A 112 -8.22 4.29 0.30
N GLY A 113 -9.34 3.89 0.91
CA GLY A 113 -9.34 3.04 2.10
C GLY A 113 -8.84 1.63 1.80
N VAL A 114 -9.36 0.99 0.75
CA VAL A 114 -8.89 -0.32 0.27
C VAL A 114 -7.41 -0.26 -0.10
N TRP A 115 -6.99 0.79 -0.80
CA TRP A 115 -5.58 1.00 -1.10
C TRP A 115 -4.71 1.14 0.16
N GLY A 116 -5.14 1.97 1.12
CA GLY A 116 -4.42 2.20 2.36
C GLY A 116 -4.33 0.96 3.24
N VAL A 117 -5.43 0.20 3.38
CA VAL A 117 -5.41 -1.09 4.10
C VAL A 117 -4.49 -2.07 3.37
N GLY A 118 -4.60 -2.18 2.04
CA GLY A 118 -3.75 -3.05 1.23
C GLY A 118 -2.26 -2.78 1.43
N MET A 119 -1.88 -1.51 1.44
CA MET A 119 -0.50 -1.08 1.69
C MET A 119 -0.02 -1.54 3.07
N ASN A 120 -0.81 -1.29 4.11
CA ASN A 120 -0.47 -1.68 5.48
C ASN A 120 -0.36 -3.22 5.64
N VAL A 121 -1.29 -3.97 5.05
CA VAL A 121 -1.30 -5.45 5.07
C VAL A 121 -0.04 -6.00 4.38
N ALA A 122 0.29 -5.50 3.20
CA ALA A 122 1.47 -5.94 2.45
C ALA A 122 2.75 -5.57 3.20
N SER A 123 2.87 -4.32 3.66
CA SER A 123 4.06 -3.76 4.31
C SER A 123 4.50 -4.53 5.54
N VAL A 124 3.59 -4.81 6.47
CA VAL A 124 3.92 -5.60 7.66
C VAL A 124 4.34 -7.01 7.29
N SER A 125 3.64 -7.62 6.34
CA SER A 125 3.85 -9.02 5.97
C SER A 125 5.22 -9.22 5.31
N TYR A 126 5.58 -8.40 4.32
CA TYR A 126 6.89 -8.55 3.65
C TYR A 126 8.06 -8.09 4.53
N MET A 127 7.89 -7.07 5.38
CA MET A 127 8.93 -6.64 6.32
C MET A 127 9.22 -7.71 7.37
N SER A 128 8.18 -8.39 7.84
CA SER A 128 8.35 -9.50 8.77
C SER A 128 9.08 -10.68 8.12
N VAL A 129 8.73 -11.04 6.87
CA VAL A 129 9.49 -12.05 6.09
C VAL A 129 10.94 -11.62 5.83
N ALA A 130 11.18 -10.33 5.54
CA ALA A 130 12.52 -9.80 5.36
C ALA A 130 13.37 -9.93 6.64
N SER A 131 12.74 -9.77 7.81
CA SER A 131 13.39 -9.95 9.09
C SER A 131 13.72 -11.41 9.41
N GLU A 132 12.86 -12.36 9.03
CA GLU A 132 13.08 -13.79 9.25
C GLU A 132 14.16 -14.38 8.34
N ILE A 133 14.28 -13.89 7.10
CA ILE A 133 15.28 -14.37 6.13
C ILE A 133 16.67 -13.79 6.42
N SER A 134 16.77 -12.78 7.29
CA SER A 134 18.01 -12.06 7.58
C SER A 134 18.53 -12.38 8.97
N ASP A 135 19.76 -12.90 9.07
CA ASP A 135 20.50 -12.95 10.34
C ASP A 135 20.59 -11.56 10.99
N GLU A 136 20.81 -11.48 12.31
CA GLU A 136 20.91 -10.22 13.07
C GLU A 136 21.84 -9.20 12.40
N LYS A 137 23.02 -9.64 11.93
CA LYS A 137 23.99 -8.79 11.22
C LYS A 137 23.58 -8.44 9.78
N GLY A 138 22.66 -9.21 9.18
CA GLY A 138 22.22 -9.10 7.80
C GLY A 138 20.96 -8.26 7.57
N ARG A 139 20.19 -7.93 8.63
CA ARG A 139 18.91 -7.20 8.53
C ARG A 139 19.08 -5.82 7.90
N SER A 140 20.07 -5.05 8.36
CA SER A 140 20.39 -3.72 7.79
C SER A 140 20.66 -3.81 6.29
N ARG A 141 21.47 -4.77 5.86
CA ARG A 141 21.78 -4.99 4.43
C ARG A 141 20.54 -5.33 3.60
N THR A 142 19.63 -6.15 4.12
CA THR A 142 18.38 -6.49 3.41
C THR A 142 17.51 -5.24 3.20
N ILE A 143 17.34 -4.43 4.23
CA ILE A 143 16.55 -3.18 4.15
C ILE A 143 17.20 -2.19 3.19
N SER A 144 18.53 -2.02 3.25
CA SER A 144 19.25 -1.16 2.31
C SER A 144 19.06 -1.58 0.85
N ILE A 145 19.09 -2.88 0.55
CA ILE A 145 18.85 -3.39 -0.81
C ILE A 145 17.40 -3.12 -1.24
N MET A 146 16.42 -3.27 -0.34
CA MET A 146 15.01 -2.99 -0.65
C MET A 146 14.81 -1.52 -1.01
N TRP A 147 15.34 -0.58 -0.21
CA TRP A 147 15.22 0.85 -0.52
C TRP A 147 16.04 1.27 -1.72
N PHE A 148 17.25 0.73 -1.89
CA PHE A 148 18.07 1.03 -3.06
C PHE A 148 17.33 0.69 -4.35
N VAL A 149 16.79 -0.52 -4.44
CA VAL A 149 16.02 -0.97 -5.62
C VAL A 149 14.79 -0.08 -5.86
N MET A 150 14.10 0.36 -4.79
CA MET A 150 12.97 1.30 -4.90
C MET A 150 13.38 2.67 -5.42
N ILE A 151 14.52 3.20 -4.99
CA ILE A 151 14.99 4.52 -5.43
C ILE A 151 15.48 4.49 -6.87
N THR A 152 16.12 3.38 -7.28
CA THR A 152 16.67 3.24 -8.64
C THR A 152 15.65 2.87 -9.70
N GLY A 153 14.52 2.27 -9.28
CA GLY A 153 13.46 1.80 -10.18
C GLY A 153 12.39 2.85 -10.38
#